data_AF-A0A934TGC5-F1
#
_entry.id   AF-A0A934TGC5-F1
#
_cell.length_a   1.000
_cell.length_b   1.000
_cell.length_c   1.000
_cell.angle_alpha   90.00
_cell.angle_beta   90.00
_cell.angle_gamma   90.00
#
_symmetry.space_group_name_H-M   'P 1'
#
loop_
_entity.id
_entity.type
_entity.pdbx_description
1 polymer ?
#
loop_
_entity_poly.entity_id
_entity_poly.type
_entity_poly.pdbx_seq_one_letter_code
_entity_poly.pdbx_strand_id
1 'polypeptide(L)'
;MVTKIFTERIGDRIMVKSAYHMIEFDSRLADKKYPFAIGLHNEKLKEWILAELESSKIIKIDTDLCYYSERLHASTIYIVPQPLFDSKKFTEIIYTLMQKLADEIESI
;
A
#
# COMPACT_ATOMS: atom_id res chain seq x y z
N MET A 1 -16.91 -9.76 -13.27
CA MET A 1 -15.87 -10.66 -13.85
C MET A 1 -14.86 -10.84 -12.73
N VAL A 2 -14.63 -12.05 -12.21
CA VAL A 2 -13.80 -12.24 -11.00
C VAL A 2 -12.36 -11.81 -11.31
N THR A 3 -11.91 -10.72 -10.71
CA THR A 3 -10.53 -10.24 -10.88
C THR A 3 -9.64 -11.12 -10.02
N LYS A 4 -8.85 -11.99 -10.66
CA LYS A 4 -7.94 -12.88 -9.93
C LYS A 4 -6.86 -12.05 -9.22
N ILE A 5 -6.82 -12.12 -7.89
CA ILE A 5 -5.80 -11.47 -7.07
C ILE A 5 -4.63 -12.44 -6.87
N PHE A 6 -3.42 -11.90 -6.94
CA PHE A 6 -2.20 -12.62 -6.66
C PHE A 6 -1.48 -11.93 -5.51
N THR A 7 -1.34 -12.65 -4.40
CA THR A 7 -0.43 -12.26 -3.32
C THR A 7 0.86 -13.05 -3.49
N GLU A 8 1.92 -12.37 -3.90
CA GLU A 8 3.24 -12.97 -4.10
C GLU A 8 4.19 -12.45 -3.03
N ARG A 9 4.85 -13.38 -2.32
CA ARG A 9 5.96 -13.06 -1.42
C ARG A 9 7.27 -13.42 -2.12
N ILE A 10 8.10 -12.42 -2.38
CA ILE A 10 9.41 -12.58 -3.03
C ILE A 10 10.47 -12.04 -2.07
N GLY A 11 10.98 -12.91 -1.20
CA GLY A 11 11.92 -12.53 -0.14
C GLY A 11 11.30 -11.53 0.84
N ASP A 12 11.87 -10.32 0.89
CA ASP A 12 11.44 -9.18 1.71
C ASP A 12 10.28 -8.38 1.11
N ARG A 13 9.83 -8.76 -0.10
CA ARG A 13 8.76 -8.08 -0.81
C ARG A 13 7.45 -8.85 -0.72
N ILE A 14 6.37 -8.13 -0.50
CA ILE A 14 5.00 -8.61 -0.57
C ILE A 14 4.30 -7.77 -1.63
N MET A 15 3.75 -8.43 -2.63
CA MET A 15 3.02 -7.78 -3.71
C MET A 15 1.62 -8.34 -3.79
N VAL A 16 0.62 -7.47 -3.71
CA VAL A 16 -0.78 -7.81 -4.02
C VAL A 16 -1.11 -7.17 -5.35
N LYS A 17 -1.32 -7.99 -6.38
CA LYS A 17 -1.62 -7.52 -7.75
C LYS A 17 -2.93 -8.10 -8.26
N SER A 18 -3.62 -7.29 -9.04
CA SER A 18 -4.77 -7.66 -9.86
C SER A 18 -4.58 -7.07 -11.27
N ALA A 19 -5.55 -7.25 -12.17
CA ALA A 19 -5.50 -6.63 -13.50
C ALA A 19 -5.47 -5.09 -13.45
N TYR A 20 -5.89 -4.48 -12.33
CA TYR A 20 -6.09 -3.04 -12.19
C TYR A 20 -5.47 -2.43 -10.93
N HIS A 21 -4.80 -3.22 -10.09
CA HIS A 21 -4.28 -2.72 -8.80
C HIS A 21 -2.97 -3.42 -8.50
N MET A 22 -2.01 -2.69 -7.94
CA MET A 22 -0.74 -3.25 -7.51
C MET A 22 -0.28 -2.56 -6.24
N ILE A 23 -0.19 -3.32 -5.16
CA ILE A 23 0.34 -2.85 -3.89
C ILE A 23 1.66 -3.55 -3.69
N GLU A 24 2.72 -2.77 -3.48
CA GLU A 24 4.05 -3.30 -3.27
C GLU A 24 4.58 -2.85 -1.91
N PHE A 25 4.95 -3.84 -1.10
CA PHE A 25 5.61 -3.63 0.16
C PHE A 25 6.99 -4.26 0.12
N ASP A 26 8.02 -3.51 0.50
CA ASP A 26 9.39 -4.00 0.70
C ASP A 26 9.80 -3.70 2.15
N SER A 27 9.96 -4.73 2.97
CA SER A 27 10.29 -4.56 4.40
C SER A 27 11.61 -3.81 4.60
N ARG A 28 12.54 -3.87 3.65
CA ARG A 28 13.82 -3.15 3.71
C ARG A 28 13.64 -1.64 3.56
N LEU A 29 12.63 -1.21 2.79
CA LEU A 29 12.25 0.20 2.71
C LEU A 29 11.60 0.64 4.01
N ALA A 30 10.73 -0.20 4.59
CA ALA A 30 10.10 0.08 5.87
C ALA A 30 11.11 0.23 7.02
N ASP A 31 12.10 -0.66 7.10
CA ASP A 31 13.19 -0.59 8.10
C ASP A 31 13.99 0.71 8.00
N LYS A 32 14.20 1.20 6.77
CA LYS A 32 14.91 2.46 6.50
C LYS A 32 14.02 3.69 6.59
N LYS A 33 12.73 3.51 6.92
CA LYS A 33 11.70 4.57 6.92
C LYS A 33 11.60 5.27 5.57
N TYR A 34 11.85 4.53 4.49
CA TYR A 34 11.66 5.04 3.14
C TYR A 34 10.20 4.93 2.70
N PRO A 35 9.77 5.85 1.82
CA PRO A 35 8.47 5.74 1.17
C PRO A 35 8.35 4.43 0.38
N PHE A 36 7.16 3.84 0.40
CA PHE A 36 6.80 2.69 -0.43
C PHE A 36 5.47 2.95 -1.15
N ALA A 37 5.30 2.30 -2.30
CA ALA A 37 4.29 2.64 -3.29
C ALA A 37 3.06 1.73 -3.23
N ILE A 38 1.88 2.34 -3.30
CA ILE A 38 0.58 1.69 -3.45
C ILE A 38 -0.03 2.18 -4.77
N GLY A 39 0.01 1.36 -5.82
CA GLY A 39 -0.63 1.63 -7.11
C GLY A 39 -2.11 1.28 -7.09
N LEU A 40 -2.97 2.28 -7.33
CA LEU A 40 -4.42 2.21 -7.25
C LEU A 40 -5.07 2.82 -8.48
N HIS A 41 -5.67 2.01 -9.35
CA HIS A 41 -6.36 2.56 -10.52
C HIS A 41 -7.85 2.87 -10.27
N ASN A 42 -8.31 2.81 -9.01
CA ASN A 42 -9.70 3.03 -8.62
C ASN A 42 -9.81 4.07 -7.50
N GLU A 43 -10.51 5.17 -7.76
CA GLU A 43 -10.69 6.31 -6.84
C GLU A 43 -11.42 5.93 -5.53
N LYS A 44 -12.43 5.04 -5.58
CA LYS A 44 -13.11 4.60 -4.35
C LYS A 44 -12.17 3.80 -3.44
N LEU A 45 -11.30 3.00 -4.06
CA LEU A 45 -10.29 2.24 -3.33
C LEU A 45 -9.25 3.19 -2.73
N LYS A 46 -8.83 4.23 -3.48
CA LYS A 46 -7.93 5.29 -2.99
C LYS A 46 -8.46 5.95 -1.73
N GLU A 47 -9.71 6.40 -1.71
CA GLU A 47 -10.32 7.02 -0.53
C GLU A 47 -10.40 6.08 0.68
N TRP A 48 -10.84 4.83 0.49
CA TRP A 48 -10.94 3.86 1.57
C TRP A 48 -9.57 3.50 2.16
N ILE A 49 -8.58 3.26 1.30
CA ILE A 49 -7.21 2.97 1.73
C ILE A 49 -6.65 4.14 2.52
N LEU A 50 -6.79 5.37 2.01
CA LEU A 50 -6.35 6.56 2.74
C LEU A 50 -6.98 6.63 4.14
N ALA A 51 -8.29 6.37 4.26
CA ALA A 51 -8.98 6.37 5.54
C ALA A 51 -8.47 5.28 6.50
N GLU A 52 -8.30 4.03 6.05
CA GLU A 52 -7.73 2.95 6.86
C GLU A 52 -6.29 3.29 7.29
N LEU A 53 -5.49 3.82 6.38
CA LEU A 53 -4.11 4.20 6.63
C LEU A 53 -4.01 5.35 7.65
N GLU A 54 -4.81 6.39 7.52
CA GLU A 54 -4.87 7.50 8.48
C GLU A 54 -5.35 7.03 9.87
N SER A 55 -6.33 6.13 9.91
CA SER A 55 -6.86 5.58 11.17
C SER A 55 -5.80 4.80 11.97
N SER A 56 -4.85 4.20 11.26
CA SER A 56 -3.82 3.35 11.86
C SER A 56 -2.76 4.13 12.67
N LYS A 57 -2.59 5.44 12.40
CA LYS A 57 -1.55 6.32 12.99
C LYS A 57 -0.10 5.82 12.88
N ILE A 58 0.16 4.71 12.20
CA ILE A 58 1.50 4.10 12.12
C ILE A 58 2.29 4.53 10.88
N ILE A 59 1.62 5.21 9.97
CA ILE A 59 2.12 5.63 8.67
C ILE A 59 1.81 7.11 8.45
N LYS A 60 2.55 7.71 7.55
CA LYS A 60 2.32 9.03 7.01
C LYS A 60 2.29 8.93 5.49
N ILE A 61 1.38 9.65 4.85
CA ILE A 61 1.37 9.79 3.39
C ILE A 61 2.45 10.78 2.98
N ASP A 62 3.28 10.42 2.00
CA ASP A 62 4.25 11.32 1.39
C ASP A 62 3.57 12.10 0.26
N THR A 63 3.05 13.28 0.60
CA THR A 63 2.29 14.12 -0.32
C THR A 63 3.11 14.60 -1.51
N ASP A 64 4.41 14.80 -1.34
CA ASP A 64 5.29 15.31 -2.40
C ASP A 64 5.46 14.21 -3.47
N LEU A 65 5.74 12.98 -3.06
CA LEU A 65 5.83 11.85 -3.98
C LEU A 65 4.50 11.50 -4.64
N CYS A 66 3.39 11.56 -3.90
CA CYS A 66 2.05 11.42 -4.47
C CYS A 66 1.79 12.46 -5.57
N TYR A 67 2.12 13.73 -5.32
CA TYR A 67 1.96 14.80 -6.29
C TYR A 67 2.82 14.59 -7.54
N TYR A 68 4.08 14.19 -7.38
CA TYR A 68 4.94 13.85 -8.52
C TYR A 68 4.41 12.67 -9.34
N SER A 69 3.86 11.65 -8.68
CA SER A 69 3.25 10.49 -9.34
C SER A 69 2.01 10.84 -10.15
N GLU A 70 1.12 11.68 -9.60
CA GLU A 70 -0.09 12.12 -10.29
C GLU A 70 0.24 12.87 -11.59
N ARG A 71 1.32 13.66 -11.60
CA ARG A 71 1.84 14.33 -12.82
C ARG A 71 2.33 13.36 -13.89
N LEU A 72 2.68 12.13 -13.50
CA LEU A 72 3.09 11.07 -14.42
C LEU A 72 1.91 10.15 -14.80
N HIS A 73 0.67 10.53 -14.49
CA HIS A 73 -0.53 9.71 -14.66
C HIS A 73 -0.44 8.35 -13.95
N ALA A 74 0.41 8.24 -12.94
CA ALA A 74 0.47 7.10 -12.06
C ALA A 74 -0.45 7.39 -10.86
N SER A 75 -1.52 6.61 -10.72
CA SER A 75 -2.37 6.66 -9.54
C SER A 75 -1.70 5.88 -8.42
N THR A 76 -0.60 6.41 -7.86
CA THR A 76 0.19 5.77 -6.82
C THR A 76 0.20 6.62 -5.56
N ILE A 77 -0.15 6.03 -4.41
CA ILE A 77 0.03 6.63 -3.10
C ILE A 77 1.37 6.18 -2.55
N TYR A 78 2.16 7.12 -2.05
CA TYR A 78 3.39 6.82 -1.31
C TYR A 78 3.14 6.97 0.18
N ILE A 79 3.53 5.95 0.94
CA ILE A 79 3.42 5.96 2.39
C ILE A 79 4.75 5.66 3.07
N VAL A 80 4.93 6.24 4.25
CA VAL A 80 6.18 6.22 5.03
C VAL A 80 5.87 5.71 6.43
N PRO A 81 6.65 4.77 6.99
CA PRO A 81 6.51 4.37 8.38
C PRO A 81 6.79 5.54 9.32
N GLN A 82 5.93 5.73 10.34
CA GLN A 82 6.20 6.74 11.36
C GLN A 82 7.39 6.32 12.24
N PRO A 83 8.28 7.26 12.60
CA PRO A 83 9.60 6.94 13.16
C PRO A 83 9.60 6.28 14.55
N LEU A 84 8.46 6.25 15.25
CA LEU A 84 8.31 5.68 16.59
C LEU A 84 7.82 4.22 16.58
N PHE A 85 7.58 3.62 15.41
CA PHE A 85 7.03 2.27 15.31
C PHE A 85 8.11 1.20 15.07
N ASP A 86 7.96 0.09 15.77
CA ASP A 86 8.74 -1.13 15.57
C ASP A 86 8.50 -1.68 14.15
N SER A 87 9.57 -2.02 13.43
CA SER A 87 9.48 -2.39 12.03
C SER A 87 8.83 -3.76 11.78
N LYS A 88 8.90 -4.70 12.75
CA LYS A 88 8.16 -5.96 12.67
C LYS A 88 6.67 -5.71 12.82
N LYS A 89 6.27 -4.93 13.85
CA LYS A 89 4.87 -4.57 14.07
C LYS A 89 4.30 -3.78 12.90
N PHE A 90 5.10 -2.90 12.32
CA PHE A 90 4.75 -2.18 11.10
C PHE A 90 4.46 -3.12 9.93
N THR A 91 5.36 -4.08 9.68
CA THR A 91 5.23 -5.07 8.62
C THR A 91 3.96 -5.91 8.77
N GLU A 92 3.63 -6.34 10.00
CA GLU A 92 2.40 -7.10 10.27
C GLU A 92 1.13 -6.29 9.98
N ILE A 93 1.10 -5.00 10.34
CA ILE A 93 -0.05 -4.14 10.08
C ILE A 93 -0.21 -3.88 8.58
N ILE A 94 0.88 -3.61 7.86
CA ILE A 94 0.82 -3.45 6.40
C ILE A 94 0.37 -4.75 5.74
N TYR A 95 0.87 -5.89 6.17
CA TYR A 95 0.41 -7.18 5.67
C TYR A 95 -1.09 -7.39 5.90
N THR A 96 -1.58 -7.09 7.09
CA THR A 96 -3.02 -7.16 7.42
C THR A 96 -3.84 -6.22 6.55
N LEU A 97 -3.37 -5.00 6.34
CA LEU A 97 -4.03 -4.03 5.48
C LEU A 97 -4.05 -4.49 4.02
N MET A 98 -2.95 -5.06 3.52
CA MET A 98 -2.87 -5.66 2.19
C MET A 98 -3.83 -6.84 2.01
N GLN A 99 -4.03 -7.66 3.06
CA GLN A 99 -5.03 -8.74 3.03
C GLN A 99 -6.45 -8.20 2.95
N LYS A 100 -6.83 -7.24 3.81
CA LYS A 100 -8.14 -6.58 3.72
C LYS A 100 -8.38 -5.95 2.33
N LEU A 101 -7.33 -5.36 1.75
CA LEU A 101 -7.35 -4.78 0.42
C LEU A 101 -7.60 -5.81 -0.67
N ALA A 102 -6.96 -6.98 -0.56
CA ALA A 102 -7.22 -8.08 -1.46
C ALA A 102 -8.69 -8.51 -1.37
N ASP A 103 -9.21 -8.72 -0.16
CA ASP A 103 -10.60 -9.12 0.06
C ASP A 103 -11.60 -8.09 -0.54
N GLU A 104 -11.31 -6.79 -0.38
CA GLU A 104 -12.16 -5.71 -0.91
C GLU A 104 -12.06 -5.58 -2.45
N ILE A 105 -10.90 -5.85 -3.05
CA ILE A 105 -10.77 -5.90 -4.51
C ILE A 105 -11.52 -7.10 -5.09
N GLU A 106 -11.59 -8.22 -4.36
CA GLU A 106 -12.33 -9.43 -4.76
C GLU A 106 -13.85 -9.24 -4.70
N SER A 107 -14.34 -8.30 -3.87
CA SER A 107 -15.76 -8.03 -3.67
C SER A 107 -16.38 -7.08 -4.71
N ILE A 108 -15.56 -6.42 -5.54
CA ILE A 108 -15.94 -5.47 -6.61
C ILE A 108 -15.97 -6.16 -7.99
#